data_AF-A0A7X8B7F9-F1
#
_entry.id   AF-A0A7X8B7F9-F1
#
_cell.length_a   1.000
_cell.length_b   1.000
_cell.length_c   1.000
_cell.angle_alpha   90.00
_cell.angle_beta   90.00
_cell.angle_gamma   90.00
#
_symmetry.space_group_name_H-M   'P 1'
#
loop_
_entity.id
_entity.type
_entity.pdbx_description
1 polymer ?
#
loop_
_entity_poly.entity_id
_entity_poly.type
_entity_poly.pdbx_seq_one_letter_code
_entity_poly.pdbx_strand_id
1 'polypeptide(L)'
;MDGMNDAAARPYIRLLSEFGIQSRLPGGLPVEGWADAHLMRGRSEQQYTVFVRASFTLADAAWIGEERGPALVLSNFVSPRTADALRRAGVQYLDTAGNAWIKFGDVLIDVRGRPRPKGVAPAPATGNLFSTARAQVIFALLAWPELWQAPLRELARTADVSVGQAHNARQLLSEAGYREGSRPAGQPDLLELWAAAYPTGLGAKLTRATYSGIIEHVRPAAEHDALYISGESAVQELRPATLTLYTPREDPLLPVANRWRSDGPANIEVRRAFWRAPDDTRPGVQLAPWPLVYADLAASDDPRVRQAAQDWRRSHAGPDTSS
;
A
#
# COMPACT_ATOMS: atom_id res chain seq x y z
N MET A 1 9.54 15.32 -33.80
CA MET A 1 8.41 16.21 -34.17
C MET A 1 7.15 15.39 -33.94
N ASP A 2 6.86 15.10 -32.68
CA ASP A 2 5.75 14.22 -32.27
C ASP A 2 4.56 15.08 -31.87
N GLY A 3 3.44 14.85 -32.55
CA GLY A 3 2.23 15.64 -32.42
C GLY A 3 1.71 15.69 -30.99
N MET A 4 1.73 16.91 -30.43
CA MET A 4 0.96 17.34 -29.26
C MET A 4 -0.49 16.87 -29.36
N ASN A 5 -0.95 16.07 -28.39
CA ASN A 5 -2.35 15.64 -28.32
C ASN A 5 -3.17 16.55 -27.38
N ASP A 6 -3.56 17.71 -27.90
CA ASP A 6 -4.42 18.72 -27.26
C ASP A 6 -5.83 18.16 -26.90
N ALA A 7 -6.21 16.98 -27.42
CA ALA A 7 -7.49 16.33 -27.12
C ALA A 7 -7.56 15.68 -25.73
N ALA A 8 -6.42 15.27 -25.15
CA ALA A 8 -6.38 14.50 -23.90
C ALA A 8 -6.74 15.35 -22.65
N ALA A 9 -6.43 16.65 -22.68
CA ALA A 9 -6.68 17.56 -21.55
C ALA A 9 -8.13 18.09 -21.49
N ARG A 10 -8.83 18.13 -22.64
CA ARG A 10 -10.14 18.79 -22.79
C ARG A 10 -11.22 18.30 -21.82
N PRO A 11 -11.37 16.98 -21.55
CA PRO A 11 -12.39 16.51 -20.60
C PRO A 11 -12.18 17.08 -19.19
N TYR A 12 -10.93 17.13 -18.74
CA TYR A 12 -10.57 17.63 -17.41
C TYR A 12 -10.75 19.14 -17.30
N ILE A 13 -10.31 19.91 -18.31
CA ILE A 13 -10.53 21.37 -18.36
C ILE A 13 -12.02 21.70 -18.30
N ARG A 14 -12.84 20.95 -19.05
CA ARG A 14 -14.30 21.12 -19.04
C ARG A 14 -14.89 20.87 -17.66
N LEU A 15 -14.54 19.76 -17.02
CA LEU A 15 -15.04 19.41 -15.68
C LEU A 15 -14.58 20.41 -14.61
N LEU A 16 -13.34 20.88 -14.67
CA LEU A 16 -12.84 21.92 -13.76
C LEU A 16 -13.65 23.21 -13.93
N SER A 17 -13.94 23.61 -15.19
CA SER A 17 -14.80 24.76 -15.48
C SER A 17 -16.22 24.59 -14.96
N GLU A 18 -16.81 23.38 -15.07
CA GLU A 18 -18.12 23.05 -14.47
C GLU A 18 -18.12 23.19 -12.94
N PHE A 19 -16.99 22.94 -12.28
CA PHE A 19 -16.80 23.20 -10.85
C PHE A 19 -16.48 24.66 -10.51
N GLY A 20 -16.46 25.55 -11.51
CA GLY A 20 -16.07 26.95 -11.36
C GLY A 20 -14.58 27.16 -11.14
N ILE A 21 -13.75 26.18 -11.48
CA ILE A 21 -12.29 26.24 -11.39
C ILE A 21 -11.74 26.63 -12.77
N GLN A 22 -11.03 27.75 -12.83
CA GLN A 22 -10.20 28.08 -13.98
C GLN A 22 -8.90 27.29 -13.90
N SER A 23 -8.51 26.65 -15.00
CA SER A 23 -7.33 25.78 -15.04
C SER A 23 -6.38 26.18 -16.15
N ARG A 24 -5.08 26.23 -15.87
CA ARG A 24 -4.02 26.16 -16.87
C ARG A 24 -3.37 24.78 -16.78
N LEU A 25 -3.75 23.91 -17.71
CA LEU A 25 -3.08 22.64 -17.99
C LEU A 25 -2.19 22.83 -19.23
N PRO A 26 -1.10 22.06 -19.40
CA PRO A 26 -0.28 22.13 -20.60
C PRO A 26 -1.11 21.74 -21.82
N GLY A 27 -0.86 22.36 -22.98
CA GLY A 27 -1.59 22.11 -24.24
C GLY A 27 -1.44 20.69 -24.82
N GLY A 28 -0.76 19.80 -24.08
CA GLY A 28 -0.77 18.36 -24.29
C GLY A 28 -0.47 17.68 -22.97
N LEU A 29 -1.45 16.97 -22.40
CA LEU A 29 -1.16 16.06 -21.30
C LEU A 29 -0.48 14.81 -21.86
N PRO A 30 0.57 14.28 -21.19
CA PRO A 30 1.13 13.01 -21.58
C PRO A 30 0.07 11.92 -21.45
N VAL A 31 0.13 10.90 -22.32
CA VAL A 31 -0.77 9.73 -22.25
C VAL A 31 -0.62 9.04 -20.88
N GLU A 32 0.63 8.97 -20.39
CA GLU A 32 0.98 8.64 -19.01
C GLU A 32 2.19 9.49 -18.59
N GLY A 33 2.14 10.13 -17.42
CA GLY A 33 3.29 10.89 -16.91
C GLY A 33 2.94 12.12 -16.08
N TRP A 34 3.93 12.98 -15.91
CA TRP A 34 3.88 14.19 -15.09
C TRP A 34 3.62 15.44 -15.93
N ALA A 35 2.86 16.37 -15.36
CA ALA A 35 2.58 17.67 -15.93
C ALA A 35 2.41 18.69 -14.81
N ASP A 36 2.58 19.98 -15.08
CA ASP A 36 2.24 21.03 -14.13
C ASP A 36 0.86 21.59 -14.43
N ALA A 37 0.08 21.87 -13.39
CA ALA A 37 -1.19 22.55 -13.51
C ALA A 37 -1.30 23.72 -12.55
N HIS A 38 -2.03 24.73 -12.97
CA HIS A 38 -2.42 25.82 -12.09
C HIS A 38 -3.95 25.89 -12.04
N LEU A 39 -4.52 25.70 -10.85
CA LEU A 39 -5.95 25.83 -10.60
C LEU A 39 -6.25 27.14 -9.86
N MET A 40 -7.31 27.83 -10.26
CA MET A 40 -7.74 29.11 -9.69
C MET A 40 -9.26 29.11 -9.52
N ARG A 41 -9.76 29.59 -8.37
CA ARG A 41 -11.19 29.84 -8.15
C ARG A 41 -11.35 31.02 -7.18
N GLY A 42 -11.98 32.09 -7.65
CA GLY A 42 -12.12 33.31 -6.85
C GLY A 42 -10.75 33.92 -6.56
N ARG A 43 -10.38 34.02 -5.28
CA ARG A 43 -9.06 34.50 -4.82
C ARG A 43 -8.07 33.37 -4.50
N SER A 44 -8.52 32.13 -4.51
CA SER A 44 -7.69 30.96 -4.21
C SER A 44 -7.04 30.45 -5.48
N GLU A 45 -5.74 30.16 -5.40
CA GLU A 45 -4.96 29.59 -6.49
C GLU A 45 -3.97 28.55 -5.94
N GLN A 46 -3.64 27.54 -6.74
CA GLN A 46 -2.70 26.50 -6.35
C GLN A 46 -2.01 25.88 -7.57
N GLN A 47 -0.70 25.80 -7.49
CA GLN A 47 0.10 25.01 -8.42
C GLN A 47 0.10 23.54 -7.98
N TYR A 48 -0.06 22.66 -8.97
CA TYR A 48 -0.09 21.23 -8.81
C TYR A 48 0.94 20.57 -9.71
N THR A 49 1.69 19.63 -9.15
CA THR A 49 2.19 18.51 -9.93
C THR A 49 1.03 17.55 -10.22
N VAL A 50 0.77 17.35 -11.52
CA VAL A 50 -0.28 16.51 -12.06
C VAL A 50 0.28 15.18 -12.53
N PHE A 51 -0.38 14.10 -12.13
CA PHE A 51 -0.11 12.77 -12.63
C PHE A 51 -1.27 12.31 -13.51
N VAL A 52 -1.01 12.07 -14.80
CA VAL A 52 -2.02 11.64 -15.77
C VAL A 52 -1.85 10.15 -16.02
N ARG A 53 -2.91 9.37 -15.80
CA ARG A 53 -3.01 7.98 -16.26
C ARG A 53 -4.43 7.60 -16.61
N ALA A 54 -4.60 6.88 -17.72
CA ALA A 54 -5.89 6.33 -18.14
C ALA A 54 -6.58 5.51 -17.04
N SER A 55 -5.79 4.84 -16.20
CA SER A 55 -6.23 4.13 -15.02
C SER A 55 -5.31 4.48 -13.86
N PHE A 56 -5.89 4.96 -12.76
CA PHE A 56 -5.13 5.21 -11.54
C PHE A 56 -5.43 4.16 -10.47
N THR A 57 -4.37 3.63 -9.88
CA THR A 57 -4.41 2.59 -8.85
C THR A 57 -3.72 3.06 -7.56
N LEU A 58 -3.87 2.35 -6.44
CA LEU A 58 -3.13 2.68 -5.20
C LEU A 58 -1.62 2.76 -5.42
N ALA A 59 -1.14 1.94 -6.34
CA ALA A 59 0.24 1.88 -6.80
C ALA A 59 0.74 3.18 -7.40
N ASP A 60 -0.13 3.94 -8.06
CA ASP A 60 0.22 5.22 -8.68
C ASP A 60 0.24 6.34 -7.62
N ALA A 61 -0.53 6.18 -6.54
CA ALA A 61 -0.46 7.08 -5.37
C ALA A 61 0.94 7.06 -4.74
N ALA A 62 1.70 5.98 -4.97
CA ALA A 62 3.06 5.82 -4.50
C ALA A 62 4.08 6.81 -5.04
N TRP A 63 3.81 7.28 -6.24
CA TRP A 63 4.66 8.19 -6.97
C TRP A 63 4.38 9.64 -6.56
N ILE A 64 3.23 9.82 -5.89
CA ILE A 64 2.64 10.91 -5.11
C ILE A 64 3.51 11.50 -3.99
N GLY A 65 4.84 11.57 -4.08
CA GLY A 65 5.69 11.98 -2.95
C GLY A 65 5.52 13.46 -2.53
N GLU A 66 5.67 13.75 -1.24
CA GLU A 66 5.53 15.10 -0.65
C GLU A 66 6.52 16.13 -1.24
N GLU A 67 7.68 15.69 -1.74
CA GLU A 67 8.76 16.56 -2.23
C GLU A 67 8.38 17.44 -3.44
N ARG A 68 7.27 17.15 -4.14
CA ARG A 68 6.83 17.90 -5.33
C ARG A 68 5.69 18.89 -5.05
N GLY A 69 5.27 19.03 -3.78
CA GLY A 69 4.11 19.83 -3.41
C GLY A 69 2.77 19.15 -3.76
N PRO A 70 1.63 19.86 -3.75
CA PRO A 70 0.35 19.28 -4.17
C PRO A 70 0.46 18.80 -5.62
N ALA A 71 -0.08 17.70 -6.15
CA ALA A 71 -0.82 16.61 -5.58
C ALA A 71 -2.13 16.32 -6.34
N LEU A 72 -2.17 16.35 -7.69
CA LEU A 72 -3.42 16.12 -8.46
C LEU A 72 -3.34 14.96 -9.46
N VAL A 73 -4.24 13.99 -9.33
CA VAL A 73 -4.37 12.85 -10.23
C VAL A 73 -5.47 13.10 -11.27
N LEU A 74 -5.15 12.94 -12.55
CA LEU A 74 -6.12 12.93 -13.64
C LEU A 74 -6.25 11.53 -14.22
N SER A 75 -7.47 10.97 -14.17
CA SER A 75 -7.72 9.61 -14.67
C SER A 75 -9.04 9.44 -15.40
N ASN A 76 -9.19 8.39 -16.22
CA ASN A 76 -10.47 8.15 -16.89
C ASN A 76 -11.57 7.83 -15.87
N PHE A 77 -11.24 7.02 -14.86
CA PHE A 77 -12.18 6.67 -13.81
C PHE A 77 -11.46 6.28 -12.52
N VAL A 78 -11.83 6.92 -11.41
CA VAL A 78 -11.33 6.58 -10.07
C VAL A 78 -12.40 5.75 -9.35
N SER A 79 -12.07 4.51 -9.01
CA SER A 79 -12.99 3.65 -8.25
C SER A 79 -13.24 4.21 -6.84
N PRO A 80 -14.39 3.93 -6.19
CA PRO A 80 -14.65 4.38 -4.83
C PRO A 80 -13.52 4.01 -3.85
N ARG A 81 -12.99 2.80 -3.97
CA ARG A 81 -11.87 2.31 -3.16
C ARG A 81 -10.57 3.07 -3.41
N THR A 82 -10.24 3.36 -4.67
CA THR A 82 -9.06 4.18 -5.02
C THR A 82 -9.22 5.60 -4.48
N ALA A 83 -10.42 6.18 -4.61
CA ALA A 83 -10.74 7.50 -4.08
C ALA A 83 -10.58 7.58 -2.55
N ASP A 84 -11.00 6.56 -1.80
CA ASP A 84 -10.82 6.51 -0.34
C ASP A 84 -9.34 6.46 0.06
N ALA A 85 -8.51 5.77 -0.71
CA ALA A 85 -7.08 5.68 -0.44
C ALA A 85 -6.35 6.98 -0.78
N LEU A 86 -6.64 7.57 -1.95
CA LEU A 86 -6.13 8.88 -2.35
C LEU A 86 -6.45 9.95 -1.31
N ARG A 87 -7.70 9.99 -0.82
CA ARG A 87 -8.11 10.89 0.26
C ARG A 87 -7.32 10.70 1.55
N ARG A 88 -7.13 9.44 1.97
CA ARG A 88 -6.34 9.13 3.17
C ARG A 88 -4.87 9.53 3.03
N ALA A 89 -4.33 9.45 1.82
CA ALA A 89 -2.97 9.87 1.48
C ALA A 89 -2.83 11.37 1.20
N GLY A 90 -3.90 12.18 1.33
CA GLY A 90 -3.83 13.61 1.03
C GLY A 90 -3.71 13.95 -0.46
N VAL A 91 -3.80 12.96 -1.35
CA VAL A 91 -3.66 13.13 -2.81
C VAL A 91 -5.01 13.47 -3.45
N GLN A 92 -5.04 14.59 -4.16
CA GLN A 92 -6.23 15.10 -4.82
C GLN A 92 -6.44 14.39 -6.16
N TYR A 93 -7.69 14.29 -6.62
CA TYR A 93 -7.99 13.61 -7.88
C TYR A 93 -9.19 14.21 -8.62
N LEU A 94 -9.20 13.99 -9.93
CA LEU A 94 -10.32 14.25 -10.83
C LEU A 94 -10.39 13.16 -11.88
N ASP A 95 -11.57 12.59 -12.09
CA ASP A 95 -11.82 11.65 -13.18
C ASP A 95 -12.74 12.19 -14.28
N THR A 96 -12.78 11.53 -15.44
CA THR A 96 -13.62 11.96 -16.57
C THR A 96 -15.12 11.74 -16.37
N ALA A 97 -15.53 10.96 -15.35
CA ALA A 97 -16.93 10.89 -14.92
C ALA A 97 -17.31 12.11 -14.06
N GLY A 98 -16.31 12.84 -13.56
CA GLY A 98 -16.44 13.97 -12.64
C GLY A 98 -16.50 13.57 -11.17
N ASN A 99 -16.04 12.35 -10.80
CA ASN A 99 -15.66 12.12 -9.42
C ASN A 99 -14.40 12.92 -9.13
N ALA A 100 -14.39 13.64 -8.01
CA ALA A 100 -13.31 14.55 -7.68
C ALA A 100 -13.16 14.71 -6.18
N TRP A 101 -11.91 14.85 -5.74
CA TRP A 101 -11.59 15.41 -4.44
C TRP A 101 -10.47 16.42 -4.64
N ILE A 102 -10.79 17.71 -4.58
CA ILE A 102 -9.86 18.82 -4.83
C ILE A 102 -10.00 19.83 -3.70
N LYS A 103 -8.89 20.21 -3.08
CA LYS A 103 -8.81 21.14 -1.96
C LYS A 103 -7.63 22.11 -2.13
N PHE A 104 -7.89 23.41 -2.15
CA PHE A 104 -6.87 24.45 -2.10
C PHE A 104 -7.45 25.77 -1.60
N GLY A 105 -6.72 26.48 -0.73
CA GLY A 105 -7.25 27.68 -0.07
C GLY A 105 -8.58 27.40 0.65
N ASP A 106 -9.61 28.17 0.30
CA ASP A 106 -11.01 28.01 0.75
C ASP A 106 -11.88 27.09 -0.14
N VAL A 107 -11.27 26.45 -1.15
CA VAL A 107 -11.97 25.60 -2.11
C VAL A 107 -11.97 24.15 -1.64
N LEU A 108 -13.15 23.53 -1.59
CA LEU A 108 -13.33 22.08 -1.49
C LEU A 108 -14.33 21.63 -2.57
N ILE A 109 -13.88 20.74 -3.44
CA ILE A 109 -14.73 19.95 -4.33
C ILE A 109 -14.66 18.50 -3.87
N ASP A 110 -15.80 17.92 -3.56
CA ASP A 110 -15.92 16.51 -3.18
C ASP A 110 -17.14 15.91 -3.87
N VAL A 111 -16.91 15.22 -4.98
CA VAL A 111 -17.94 14.59 -5.81
C VAL A 111 -17.67 13.10 -5.89
N ARG A 112 -18.67 12.31 -5.50
CA ARG A 112 -18.54 10.86 -5.34
C ARG A 112 -19.67 10.12 -6.04
N GLY A 113 -19.44 8.83 -6.32
CA GLY A 113 -20.49 7.89 -6.74
C GLY A 113 -20.97 8.07 -8.18
N ARG A 114 -20.30 8.89 -9.01
CA ARG A 114 -20.64 8.99 -10.43
C ARG A 114 -20.25 7.69 -11.14
N PRO A 115 -21.16 7.07 -11.92
CA PRO A 115 -20.92 5.79 -12.54
C PRO A 115 -19.89 5.89 -13.66
N ARG A 116 -19.15 4.81 -13.89
CA ARG A 116 -18.17 4.72 -14.98
C ARG A 116 -18.87 4.93 -16.34
N PRO A 117 -18.34 5.79 -17.23
CA PRO A 117 -18.88 5.98 -18.57
C PRO A 117 -18.84 4.68 -19.38
N LYS A 118 -19.91 4.39 -20.13
CA LYS A 118 -19.97 3.23 -21.04
C LYS A 118 -18.94 3.38 -22.15
N GLY A 119 -18.06 2.39 -22.33
CA GLY A 119 -17.00 2.40 -23.36
C GLY A 119 -15.59 2.70 -22.84
N VAL A 120 -15.44 3.16 -21.58
CA VAL A 120 -14.14 3.16 -20.91
C VAL A 120 -13.85 1.72 -20.48
N ALA A 121 -12.94 1.05 -21.18
CA ALA A 121 -12.46 -0.26 -20.77
C ALA A 121 -12.00 -0.19 -19.30
N PRO A 122 -12.30 -1.20 -18.46
CA PRO A 122 -11.58 -1.34 -17.21
C PRO A 122 -10.10 -1.20 -17.51
N ALA A 123 -9.38 -0.49 -16.63
CA ALA A 123 -7.94 -0.55 -16.58
C ALA A 123 -7.48 -1.97 -16.97
N PRO A 124 -6.70 -2.17 -18.04
CA PRO A 124 -6.08 -3.46 -18.22
C PRO A 124 -5.36 -3.78 -16.93
N ALA A 125 -5.45 -5.02 -16.43
CA ALA A 125 -4.81 -5.45 -15.19
C ALA A 125 -3.26 -5.34 -15.22
N THR A 126 -2.71 -4.75 -16.28
CA THR A 126 -1.34 -4.33 -16.47
C THR A 126 -1.07 -3.07 -15.65
N GLY A 127 -0.43 -3.27 -14.50
CA GLY A 127 0.07 -2.17 -13.68
C GLY A 127 0.11 -2.43 -12.18
N ASN A 128 -0.55 -3.48 -11.68
CA ASN A 128 -0.92 -3.63 -10.26
C ASN A 128 0.10 -3.21 -9.15
N LEU A 129 1.43 -3.15 -9.24
CA LEU A 129 2.42 -3.05 -8.12
C LEU A 129 2.20 -3.99 -6.91
N PHE A 130 1.04 -4.61 -6.78
CA PHE A 130 0.60 -5.50 -5.71
C PHE A 130 -0.18 -6.66 -6.33
N SER A 131 0.30 -7.18 -7.47
CA SER A 131 0.17 -8.63 -7.66
C SER A 131 0.78 -9.28 -6.41
N THR A 132 0.21 -10.39 -5.96
CA THR A 132 0.67 -11.11 -4.76
C THR A 132 2.20 -11.21 -4.75
N ALA A 133 2.81 -11.59 -5.87
CA ALA A 133 4.27 -11.65 -6.00
C ALA A 133 5.01 -10.32 -5.80
N ARG A 134 4.51 -9.20 -6.34
CA ARG A 134 5.16 -7.89 -6.14
C ARG A 134 5.03 -7.40 -4.71
N ALA A 135 3.88 -7.60 -4.08
CA ALA A 135 3.69 -7.27 -2.68
C ALA A 135 4.64 -8.07 -1.77
N GLN A 136 4.92 -9.35 -2.09
CA GLN A 136 5.92 -10.15 -1.38
C GLN A 136 7.34 -9.61 -1.58
N VAL A 137 7.70 -9.17 -2.80
CA VAL A 137 9.03 -8.59 -3.08
C VAL A 137 9.22 -7.25 -2.37
N ILE A 138 8.23 -6.36 -2.42
CA ILE A 138 8.28 -5.07 -1.70
C ILE A 138 8.44 -5.32 -0.20
N PHE A 139 7.67 -6.25 0.36
CA PHE A 139 7.82 -6.65 1.75
C PHE A 139 9.25 -7.10 2.09
N ALA A 140 9.83 -7.99 1.28
CA ALA A 140 11.19 -8.47 1.51
C ALA A 140 12.20 -7.33 1.51
N LEU A 141 12.09 -6.38 0.57
CA LEU A 141 12.96 -5.20 0.49
C LEU A 141 12.76 -4.22 1.66
N LEU A 142 11.53 -4.09 2.18
CA LEU A 142 11.25 -3.28 3.37
C LEU A 142 11.79 -3.93 4.66
N ALA A 143 11.69 -5.26 4.76
CA ALA A 143 12.11 -6.03 5.93
C ALA A 143 13.63 -6.24 5.98
N TRP A 144 14.26 -6.42 4.82
CA TRP A 144 15.71 -6.65 4.66
C TRP A 144 16.26 -5.77 3.52
N PRO A 145 16.60 -4.51 3.82
CA PRO A 145 17.02 -3.52 2.82
C PRO A 145 18.27 -3.92 2.04
N GLU A 146 19.18 -4.67 2.64
CA GLU A 146 20.35 -5.29 2.00
C GLU A 146 20.00 -6.17 0.79
N LEU A 147 18.75 -6.63 0.65
CA LEU A 147 18.28 -7.37 -0.52
C LEU A 147 18.22 -6.53 -1.80
N TRP A 148 18.31 -5.20 -1.71
CA TRP A 148 18.45 -4.33 -2.88
C TRP A 148 19.74 -4.65 -3.66
N GLN A 149 20.84 -4.88 -2.94
CA GLN A 149 22.15 -5.26 -3.48
C GLN A 149 22.35 -6.78 -3.62
N ALA A 150 21.50 -7.59 -2.98
CA ALA A 150 21.63 -9.04 -3.04
C ALA A 150 21.43 -9.61 -4.46
N PRO A 151 22.02 -10.78 -4.76
CA PRO A 151 21.71 -11.51 -5.98
C PRO A 151 20.20 -11.69 -6.16
N LEU A 152 19.71 -11.55 -7.39
CA LEU A 152 18.27 -11.59 -7.65
C LEU A 152 17.59 -12.91 -7.21
N ARG A 153 18.33 -14.01 -7.22
CA ARG A 153 17.87 -15.31 -6.73
C ARG A 153 17.63 -15.31 -5.22
N GLU A 154 18.43 -14.57 -4.48
CA GLU A 154 18.28 -14.40 -3.04
C GLU A 154 17.03 -13.58 -2.72
N LEU A 155 16.83 -12.43 -3.38
CA LEU A 155 15.59 -11.66 -3.27
C LEU A 155 14.36 -12.52 -3.58
N ALA A 156 14.40 -13.29 -4.67
CA ALA A 156 13.29 -14.16 -5.07
C ALA A 156 12.99 -15.24 -4.01
N ARG A 157 14.04 -15.85 -3.44
CA ARG A 157 13.91 -16.84 -2.37
C ARG A 157 13.31 -16.21 -1.10
N THR A 158 13.82 -15.06 -0.68
CA THR A 158 13.34 -14.37 0.52
C THR A 158 11.90 -13.89 0.39
N ALA A 159 11.50 -13.43 -0.80
CA ALA A 159 10.12 -13.04 -1.10
C ALA A 159 9.20 -14.24 -1.44
N ASP A 160 9.70 -15.48 -1.48
CA ASP A 160 8.95 -16.67 -1.89
C ASP A 160 8.24 -16.50 -3.26
N VAL A 161 8.98 -16.03 -4.26
CA VAL A 161 8.52 -15.84 -5.65
C VAL A 161 9.51 -16.41 -6.66
N SER A 162 9.11 -16.47 -7.94
CA SER A 162 10.06 -16.82 -9.00
C SER A 162 11.05 -15.69 -9.29
N VAL A 163 12.24 -16.04 -9.78
CA VAL A 163 13.29 -15.06 -10.15
C VAL A 163 12.78 -14.02 -11.16
N GLY A 164 11.95 -14.42 -12.12
CA GLY A 164 11.34 -13.50 -13.08
C GLY A 164 10.37 -12.51 -12.42
N GLN A 165 9.59 -12.94 -11.42
CA GLN A 165 8.72 -12.03 -10.67
C GLN A 165 9.52 -11.05 -9.82
N ALA A 166 10.59 -11.52 -9.17
CA ALA A 166 11.52 -10.65 -8.44
C ALA A 166 12.19 -9.64 -9.38
N HIS A 167 12.63 -10.08 -10.57
CA HIS A 167 13.19 -9.20 -11.60
C HIS A 167 12.23 -8.07 -11.95
N ASN A 168 11.02 -8.44 -12.36
CA ASN A 168 10.00 -7.49 -12.80
C ASN A 168 9.60 -6.51 -11.68
N ALA A 169 9.47 -7.01 -10.44
CA ALA A 169 9.18 -6.19 -9.28
C ALA A 169 10.30 -5.16 -9.01
N ARG A 170 11.56 -5.61 -8.95
CA ARG A 170 12.71 -4.75 -8.69
C ARG A 170 12.95 -3.73 -9.80
N GLN A 171 12.74 -4.13 -11.06
CA GLN A 171 12.86 -3.25 -12.22
C GLN A 171 11.82 -2.13 -12.13
N LEU A 172 10.56 -2.47 -11.86
CA LEU A 172 9.50 -1.49 -11.71
C LEU A 172 9.78 -0.54 -10.55
N LEU A 173 10.22 -1.05 -9.39
CA LEU A 173 10.60 -0.20 -8.26
C LEU A 173 11.79 0.72 -8.60
N SER A 174 12.78 0.23 -9.35
CA SER A 174 13.93 1.04 -9.82
C SER A 174 13.53 2.14 -10.79
N GLU A 175 12.61 1.84 -11.72
CA GLU A 175 11.95 2.81 -12.60
C GLU A 175 11.13 3.81 -11.80
N ALA A 176 10.66 3.41 -10.62
CA ALA A 176 10.00 4.27 -9.64
C ALA A 176 10.89 5.14 -8.78
N GLY A 177 12.20 5.04 -8.94
CA GLY A 177 13.15 5.80 -8.14
C GLY A 177 13.46 5.13 -6.79
N TYR A 178 12.84 4.00 -6.45
CA TYR A 178 13.19 3.22 -5.27
C TYR A 178 14.49 2.44 -5.51
N ARG A 179 15.57 2.74 -4.78
CA ARG A 179 16.91 2.16 -4.93
C ARG A 179 17.70 2.15 -3.62
N GLU A 180 18.75 1.35 -3.53
CA GLU A 180 19.67 1.37 -2.37
C GLU A 180 20.41 2.72 -2.23
N GLY A 181 20.69 3.12 -0.99
CA GLY A 181 21.30 4.40 -0.63
C GLY A 181 20.27 5.46 -0.23
N SER A 182 19.01 5.27 -0.60
CA SER A 182 17.88 5.84 0.15
C SER A 182 17.58 4.86 1.29
N ARG A 183 17.80 5.26 2.54
CA ARG A 183 17.57 4.41 3.72
C ARG A 183 16.13 3.84 3.71
N PRO A 184 15.83 2.78 4.49
CA PRO A 184 14.44 2.50 4.91
C PRO A 184 13.77 3.73 5.54
N ALA A 185 14.59 4.59 6.18
CA ALA A 185 14.27 5.92 6.68
C ALA A 185 14.10 7.02 5.60
N GLY A 186 14.21 6.68 4.31
CA GLY A 186 14.14 7.61 3.18
C GLY A 186 13.14 7.19 2.10
N GLN A 187 12.33 6.15 2.36
CA GLN A 187 11.14 5.83 1.55
C GLN A 187 9.92 5.59 2.46
N PRO A 188 9.61 6.52 3.39
CA PRO A 188 8.43 6.40 4.28
C PRO A 188 7.17 6.08 3.46
N ASP A 189 7.06 6.69 2.29
CA ASP A 189 5.98 6.47 1.34
C ASP A 189 5.84 4.98 0.99
N LEU A 190 6.92 4.27 0.58
CA LEU A 190 6.82 2.88 0.14
C LEU A 190 6.23 1.95 1.20
N LEU A 191 6.63 2.14 2.46
CA LEU A 191 6.08 1.40 3.60
C LEU A 191 4.58 1.70 3.77
N GLU A 192 4.20 2.98 3.79
CA GLU A 192 2.82 3.40 3.98
C GLU A 192 1.91 2.87 2.86
N LEU A 193 2.37 2.94 1.62
CA LEU A 193 1.65 2.48 0.45
C LEU A 193 1.49 0.96 0.45
N TRP A 194 2.56 0.24 0.77
CA TRP A 194 2.52 -1.20 0.90
C TRP A 194 1.57 -1.61 2.03
N ALA A 195 1.66 -0.98 3.20
CA ALA A 195 0.79 -1.24 4.34
C ALA A 195 -0.68 -0.91 4.04
N ALA A 196 -0.97 0.18 3.33
CA ALA A 196 -2.34 0.54 2.93
C ALA A 196 -2.94 -0.46 1.92
N ALA A 197 -2.12 -0.99 1.00
CA ALA A 197 -2.55 -1.98 0.02
C ALA A 197 -2.64 -3.40 0.60
N TYR A 198 -1.82 -3.73 1.60
CA TYR A 198 -1.62 -5.06 2.12
C TYR A 198 -2.92 -5.79 2.52
N PRO A 199 -3.80 -5.23 3.40
CA PRO A 199 -4.95 -5.96 3.94
C PRO A 199 -5.91 -6.44 2.86
N THR A 200 -6.05 -5.63 1.81
CA THR A 200 -7.03 -5.84 0.75
C THR A 200 -6.43 -6.47 -0.51
N GLY A 201 -5.13 -6.76 -0.49
CA GLY A 201 -4.36 -7.33 -1.59
C GLY A 201 -3.73 -8.67 -1.20
N LEU A 202 -2.48 -8.64 -0.76
CA LEU A 202 -1.76 -9.84 -0.32
C LEU A 202 -2.41 -10.44 0.94
N GLY A 203 -2.67 -9.64 1.97
CA GLY A 203 -3.23 -10.06 3.26
C GLY A 203 -4.50 -10.90 3.14
N ALA A 204 -5.47 -10.42 2.36
CA ALA A 204 -6.75 -11.11 2.10
C ALA A 204 -6.61 -12.53 1.50
N LYS A 205 -5.43 -12.90 0.95
CA LYS A 205 -5.18 -14.22 0.36
C LYS A 205 -4.36 -15.14 1.27
N LEU A 206 -3.94 -14.67 2.43
CA LEU A 206 -3.06 -15.41 3.32
C LEU A 206 -3.80 -16.17 4.41
N THR A 207 -5.02 -15.73 4.77
CA THR A 207 -5.85 -16.39 5.79
C THR A 207 -6.08 -17.85 5.43
N ARG A 208 -5.70 -18.74 6.34
CA ARG A 208 -5.89 -20.20 6.23
C ARG A 208 -6.99 -20.69 7.14
N ALA A 209 -7.03 -20.15 8.36
CA ALA A 209 -8.02 -20.52 9.34
C ALA A 209 -8.25 -19.37 10.31
N THR A 210 -9.44 -19.37 10.91
CA THR A 210 -9.82 -18.49 12.00
C THR A 210 -10.28 -19.34 13.17
N TYR A 211 -9.91 -18.95 14.38
CA TYR A 211 -10.29 -19.64 15.59
C TYR A 211 -10.73 -18.67 16.69
N SER A 212 -11.35 -19.25 17.72
CA SER A 212 -11.68 -18.62 18.98
C SER A 212 -10.90 -19.31 20.11
N GLY A 213 -10.34 -18.54 21.04
CA GLY A 213 -9.60 -19.12 22.16
C GLY A 213 -8.74 -18.12 22.94
N ILE A 214 -7.91 -18.68 23.82
CA ILE A 214 -6.90 -17.95 24.58
C ILE A 214 -5.76 -17.59 23.63
N ILE A 215 -5.33 -16.33 23.66
CA ILE A 215 -4.30 -15.76 22.76
C ILE A 215 -2.93 -15.67 23.44
N GLU A 216 -2.89 -15.82 24.76
CA GLU A 216 -1.67 -15.83 25.55
C GLU A 216 -0.98 -17.20 25.50
N HIS A 217 0.35 -17.20 25.62
CA HIS A 217 1.19 -18.41 25.69
C HIS A 217 1.02 -19.37 24.51
N VAL A 218 0.82 -18.83 23.31
CA VAL A 218 0.79 -19.60 22.05
C VAL A 218 2.05 -20.43 21.93
N ARG A 219 1.90 -21.67 21.46
CA ARG A 219 3.00 -22.58 21.20
C ARG A 219 2.84 -23.30 19.86
N PRO A 220 3.95 -23.64 19.18
CA PRO A 220 3.89 -24.52 18.02
C PRO A 220 3.37 -25.91 18.42
N ALA A 221 2.80 -26.63 17.45
CA ALA A 221 2.38 -28.01 17.66
C ALA A 221 3.57 -28.99 17.59
N ALA A 222 4.58 -28.71 16.77
CA ALA A 222 5.85 -29.44 16.74
C ALA A 222 7.03 -28.57 17.23
N GLU A 223 8.01 -29.20 17.88
CA GLU A 223 9.20 -28.52 18.46
C GLU A 223 10.01 -27.71 17.43
N HIS A 224 9.99 -28.14 16.16
CA HIS A 224 10.76 -27.53 15.08
C HIS A 224 9.96 -26.49 14.27
N ASP A 225 8.70 -26.24 14.61
CA ASP A 225 7.88 -25.28 13.89
C ASP A 225 8.12 -23.86 14.38
N ALA A 226 8.10 -22.93 13.43
CA ALA A 226 8.17 -21.51 13.70
C ALA A 226 6.81 -20.86 13.52
N LEU A 227 6.42 -20.03 14.50
CA LEU A 227 5.24 -19.20 14.45
C LEU A 227 5.64 -17.74 14.56
N TYR A 228 5.02 -16.87 13.76
CA TYR A 228 5.30 -15.44 13.76
C TYR A 228 4.08 -14.65 14.21
N ILE A 229 4.20 -13.96 15.34
CA ILE A 229 3.14 -13.11 15.89
C ILE A 229 3.19 -11.73 15.22
N SER A 230 2.01 -11.22 14.87
CA SER A 230 1.80 -9.89 14.29
C SER A 230 0.57 -9.22 14.91
N GLY A 231 0.26 -7.99 14.46
CA GLY A 231 -0.89 -7.22 14.92
C GLY A 231 -0.82 -6.87 16.40
N GLU A 232 -1.97 -6.85 17.09
CA GLU A 232 -2.03 -6.42 18.50
C GLU A 232 -1.15 -7.25 19.41
N SER A 233 -1.13 -8.57 19.23
CA SER A 233 -0.36 -9.51 20.07
C SER A 233 1.16 -9.35 19.93
N ALA A 234 1.64 -8.60 18.93
CA ALA A 234 3.06 -8.29 18.77
C ALA A 234 3.55 -7.12 19.63
N VAL A 235 2.63 -6.30 20.17
CA VAL A 235 2.95 -5.05 20.89
C VAL A 235 2.66 -5.22 22.38
N GLN A 236 3.69 -5.11 23.21
CA GLN A 236 3.60 -5.39 24.65
C GLN A 236 2.76 -4.35 25.42
N GLU A 237 2.73 -3.11 24.93
CA GLU A 237 1.99 -2.00 25.53
C GLU A 237 0.48 -2.10 25.29
N LEU A 238 0.06 -2.94 24.34
CA LEU A 238 -1.34 -3.23 24.10
C LEU A 238 -1.81 -4.36 25.02
N ARG A 239 -3.06 -4.26 25.49
CA ARG A 239 -3.82 -5.43 25.90
C ARG A 239 -4.46 -5.98 24.62
N PRO A 240 -3.96 -7.08 24.05
CA PRO A 240 -4.45 -7.55 22.77
C PRO A 240 -5.84 -8.14 22.92
N ALA A 241 -6.74 -7.82 21.99
CA ALA A 241 -8.01 -8.53 21.84
C ALA A 241 -7.91 -9.65 20.79
N THR A 242 -6.92 -9.56 19.89
CA THR A 242 -6.77 -10.43 18.73
C THR A 242 -5.34 -10.98 18.60
N LEU A 243 -5.22 -12.16 18.00
CA LEU A 243 -3.97 -12.79 17.62
C LEU A 243 -3.90 -12.98 16.10
N THR A 244 -2.95 -12.31 15.45
CA THR A 244 -2.58 -12.58 14.06
C THR A 244 -1.31 -13.42 14.05
N LEU A 245 -1.39 -14.61 13.48
CA LEU A 245 -0.29 -15.58 13.46
C LEU A 245 0.08 -15.97 12.04
N TYR A 246 1.35 -15.86 11.66
CA TYR A 246 1.86 -16.39 10.39
C TYR A 246 2.60 -17.70 10.60
N THR A 247 2.31 -18.69 9.75
CA THR A 247 2.96 -20.00 9.79
C THR A 247 3.59 -20.33 8.43
N PRO A 248 4.85 -20.79 8.37
CA PRO A 248 5.48 -21.23 7.11
C PRO A 248 4.80 -22.45 6.51
N ARG A 249 4.26 -23.32 7.36
CA ARG A 249 3.58 -24.55 7.01
C ARG A 249 2.27 -24.65 7.79
N GLU A 250 1.29 -25.31 7.21
CA GLU A 250 0.03 -25.61 7.89
C GLU A 250 0.25 -26.83 8.80
N ASP A 251 -0.10 -26.71 10.08
CA ASP A 251 -0.13 -27.82 11.02
C ASP A 251 -1.56 -27.98 11.57
N PRO A 252 -2.28 -29.06 11.21
CA PRO A 252 -3.61 -29.35 11.71
C PRO A 252 -3.70 -29.51 13.24
N LEU A 253 -2.59 -29.80 13.92
CA LEU A 253 -2.52 -29.94 15.37
C LEU A 253 -2.30 -28.61 16.09
N LEU A 254 -1.98 -27.52 15.38
CA LEU A 254 -1.81 -26.19 15.96
C LEU A 254 -3.00 -25.73 16.82
N PRO A 255 -4.27 -25.80 16.35
CA PRO A 255 -5.42 -25.47 17.19
C PRO A 255 -5.58 -26.43 18.38
N VAL A 256 -5.22 -27.71 18.23
CA VAL A 256 -5.29 -28.70 19.33
C VAL A 256 -4.27 -28.37 20.42
N ALA A 257 -3.03 -28.07 20.04
CA ALA A 257 -1.95 -27.73 20.96
C ALA A 257 -2.26 -26.49 21.81
N ASN A 258 -3.07 -25.57 21.27
CA ASN A 258 -3.45 -24.30 21.90
C ASN A 258 -4.93 -24.27 22.39
N ARG A 259 -5.66 -25.39 22.28
CA ARG A 259 -7.07 -25.53 22.69
C ARG A 259 -8.00 -24.52 22.01
N TRP A 260 -7.72 -24.18 20.76
CA TRP A 260 -8.52 -23.28 19.96
C TRP A 260 -9.73 -23.99 19.35
N ARG A 261 -10.81 -23.24 19.16
CA ARG A 261 -12.10 -23.72 18.66
C ARG A 261 -12.48 -23.00 17.38
N SER A 262 -13.07 -23.72 16.43
CA SER A 262 -13.59 -23.13 15.18
C SER A 262 -15.05 -22.64 15.31
N ASP A 263 -15.73 -22.95 16.41
CA ASP A 263 -17.13 -22.62 16.67
C ASP A 263 -17.26 -21.48 17.69
N GLY A 264 -17.01 -20.25 17.24
CA GLY A 264 -17.14 -19.05 18.06
C GLY A 264 -16.78 -17.76 17.32
N PRO A 265 -16.97 -16.59 17.96
CA PRO A 265 -16.48 -15.33 17.41
C PRO A 265 -14.94 -15.40 17.34
N ALA A 266 -14.40 -15.29 16.12
CA ALA A 266 -12.97 -15.45 15.90
C ALA A 266 -12.18 -14.27 16.49
N ASN A 267 -11.21 -14.59 17.34
CA ASN A 267 -10.20 -13.65 17.85
C ASN A 267 -8.78 -14.06 17.45
N ILE A 268 -8.62 -15.18 16.73
CA ILE A 268 -7.35 -15.69 16.25
C ILE A 268 -7.45 -15.85 14.74
N GLU A 269 -6.49 -15.27 14.02
CA GLU A 269 -6.34 -15.43 12.58
C GLU A 269 -5.00 -16.09 12.27
N VAL A 270 -5.05 -17.25 11.62
CA VAL A 270 -3.86 -17.98 11.16
C VAL A 270 -3.68 -17.76 9.67
N ARG A 271 -2.53 -17.20 9.29
CA ARG A 271 -2.14 -16.82 7.94
C ARG A 271 -0.92 -17.61 7.48
N ARG A 272 -0.80 -17.84 6.18
CA ARG A 272 0.43 -18.39 5.60
C ARG A 272 1.54 -17.34 5.59
N ALA A 273 2.72 -17.67 6.12
CA ALA A 273 3.92 -16.86 5.92
C ALA A 273 4.34 -16.89 4.44
N PHE A 274 4.68 -15.73 3.89
CA PHE A 274 4.93 -15.54 2.46
C PHE A 274 6.37 -15.09 2.17
N TRP A 275 7.25 -15.27 3.14
CA TRP A 275 8.65 -14.91 3.09
C TRP A 275 9.52 -16.04 3.66
N ARG A 276 10.82 -15.96 3.40
CA ARG A 276 11.85 -16.81 3.99
C ARG A 276 12.94 -15.90 4.52
N ALA A 277 13.01 -15.72 5.85
CA ALA A 277 14.00 -14.82 6.44
C ALA A 277 15.42 -15.20 5.97
N PRO A 278 16.30 -14.22 5.66
CA PRO A 278 17.68 -14.47 5.26
C PRO A 278 18.48 -15.22 6.33
N ASP A 279 18.20 -14.90 7.60
CA ASP A 279 18.69 -15.64 8.76
C ASP A 279 17.81 -16.86 9.01
N ASP A 280 18.42 -18.03 9.23
CA ASP A 280 17.70 -19.30 9.39
C ASP A 280 16.54 -19.18 10.39
N THR A 281 15.37 -19.70 9.97
CA THR A 281 14.15 -19.70 10.76
C THR A 281 14.38 -20.42 12.09
N ARG A 282 14.35 -19.68 13.19
CA ARG A 282 14.44 -20.26 14.54
C ARG A 282 13.12 -20.95 14.88
N PRO A 283 13.15 -22.20 15.40
CA PRO A 283 11.96 -22.83 15.95
C PRO A 283 11.36 -22.01 17.09
N GLY A 284 10.05 -22.19 17.31
CA GLY A 284 9.33 -21.53 18.38
C GLY A 284 8.53 -20.31 17.93
N VAL A 285 8.13 -19.49 18.91
CA VAL A 285 7.30 -18.31 18.69
C VAL A 285 8.16 -17.07 18.67
N GLN A 286 8.04 -16.30 17.59
CA GLN A 286 8.80 -15.07 17.38
C GLN A 286 7.91 -13.99 16.77
N LEU A 287 8.42 -12.76 16.70
CA LEU A 287 7.72 -11.67 16.04
C LEU A 287 7.86 -11.79 14.52
N ALA A 288 6.80 -11.43 13.80
CA ALA A 288 6.87 -11.20 12.37
C ALA A 288 7.83 -10.03 12.07
N PRO A 289 8.41 -9.95 10.85
CA PRO A 289 9.23 -8.81 10.47
C PRO A 289 8.46 -7.48 10.63
N TRP A 290 9.15 -6.46 11.13
CA TRP A 290 8.53 -5.22 11.60
C TRP A 290 7.60 -4.52 10.58
N PRO A 291 7.83 -4.53 9.25
CA PRO A 291 6.91 -3.89 8.30
C PRO A 291 5.55 -4.59 8.25
N LEU A 292 5.54 -5.92 8.48
CA LEU A 292 4.31 -6.70 8.51
C LEU A 292 3.53 -6.45 9.80
N VAL A 293 4.22 -6.38 10.94
CA VAL A 293 3.61 -5.97 12.21
C VAL A 293 2.97 -4.60 12.09
N TYR A 294 3.69 -3.63 11.49
CA TYR A 294 3.14 -2.31 11.18
C TYR A 294 1.89 -2.40 10.32
N ALA A 295 1.91 -3.14 9.21
CA ALA A 295 0.77 -3.23 8.30
C ALA A 295 -0.46 -3.89 8.93
N ASP A 296 -0.28 -4.90 9.78
CA ASP A 296 -1.39 -5.53 10.50
C ASP A 296 -2.00 -4.61 11.57
N LEU A 297 -1.18 -3.84 12.28
CA LEU A 297 -1.66 -2.82 13.23
C LEU A 297 -2.38 -1.68 12.50
N ALA A 298 -1.79 -1.18 11.40
CA ALA A 298 -2.31 -0.08 10.62
C ALA A 298 -3.64 -0.41 9.92
N ALA A 299 -3.91 -1.70 9.69
CA ALA A 299 -5.17 -2.19 9.14
C ALA A 299 -6.34 -2.11 10.13
N SER A 300 -6.09 -1.87 11.41
CA SER A 300 -7.12 -1.88 12.45
C SER A 300 -8.03 -0.65 12.43
N ASP A 301 -9.31 -0.86 12.70
CA ASP A 301 -10.30 0.20 12.92
C ASP A 301 -10.23 0.79 14.34
N ASP A 302 -9.52 0.15 15.28
CA ASP A 302 -9.30 0.68 16.65
C ASP A 302 -8.24 1.82 16.63
N PRO A 303 -8.60 3.06 17.03
CA PRO A 303 -7.67 4.18 17.12
C PRO A 303 -6.43 3.92 17.98
N ARG A 304 -6.57 3.15 19.07
CA ARG A 304 -5.45 2.79 19.95
C ARG A 304 -4.45 1.90 19.22
N VAL A 305 -4.93 0.93 18.46
CA VAL A 305 -4.09 0.01 17.68
C VAL A 305 -3.40 0.76 16.54
N ARG A 306 -4.09 1.71 15.89
CA ARG A 306 -3.46 2.59 14.89
C ARG A 306 -2.39 3.50 15.49
N GLN A 307 -2.60 4.03 16.70
CA GLN A 307 -1.57 4.81 17.38
C GLN A 307 -0.33 3.94 17.67
N ALA A 308 -0.53 2.72 18.16
CA ALA A 308 0.56 1.78 18.36
C ALA A 308 1.27 1.40 17.06
N ALA A 309 0.58 1.37 15.91
CA ALA A 309 1.23 1.19 14.61
C ALA A 309 2.25 2.32 14.33
N GLN A 310 1.89 3.57 14.63
CA GLN A 310 2.80 4.70 14.44
C GLN A 310 3.99 4.66 15.40
N ASP A 311 3.76 4.27 16.65
CA ASP A 311 4.83 4.11 17.65
C ASP A 311 5.78 2.98 17.24
N TRP A 312 5.23 1.85 16.81
CA TRP A 312 5.97 0.70 16.27
C TRP A 312 6.82 1.08 15.05
N ARG A 313 6.27 1.84 14.11
CA ARG A 313 7.03 2.35 12.96
C ARG A 313 8.19 3.22 13.41
N ARG A 314 7.95 4.19 14.30
CA ARG A 314 8.99 5.12 14.78
C ARG A 314 10.14 4.41 15.48
N SER A 315 9.87 3.33 16.22
CA SER A 315 10.92 2.57 16.90
C SER A 315 11.78 1.71 15.97
N HIS A 316 11.30 1.38 14.76
CA HIS A 316 11.98 0.48 13.82
C HIS A 316 12.56 1.17 12.58
N ALA A 317 11.89 2.20 12.06
CA ALA A 317 12.32 2.90 10.84
C ALA A 317 13.52 3.84 11.06
N GLY A 318 13.86 4.16 12.31
CA GLY A 318 14.80 5.24 12.66
C GLY A 318 14.15 6.62 12.55
N PRO A 319 14.83 7.71 12.97
CA PRO A 319 14.31 9.07 12.81
C PRO A 319 14.19 9.42 11.32
N ASP A 320 13.06 10.02 10.93
CA ASP A 320 12.90 10.67 9.63
C ASP A 320 13.94 11.79 9.52
N THR A 321 15.07 11.53 8.87
CA THR A 321 16.01 12.57 8.50
C THR A 321 15.51 13.25 7.23
N SER A 322 14.40 13.96 7.35
CA SER A 322 13.94 14.94 6.37
C SER A 322 14.47 16.31 6.83
N SER A 323 15.66 16.67 6.36
CA SER A 323 16.22 18.02 6.43
C SER A 323 16.42 18.55 5.03
#